data_AF-A0A518KC90-F1
#
_entry.id   AF-A0A518KC90-F1
#
_cell.length_a   1.000
_cell.length_b   1.000
_cell.length_c   1.000
_cell.angle_alpha   90.00
_cell.angle_beta   90.00
_cell.angle_gamma   90.00
#
_symmetry.space_group_name_H-M   'P 1'
#
loop_
_entity.id
_entity.type
_entity.pdbx_description
1 polymer ?
#
loop_
_entity_poly.entity_id
_entity_poly.type
_entity_poly.pdbx_seq_one_letter_code
_entity_poly.pdbx_strand_id
1 'polypeptide(L)'
;MKKAVVTSGLMAVALCAVGASSATAMDFFYVGPAGGSFFDTMNWNDAPDGSGSFLATPVIDGGTNLVEHSLVIDGDSVLAGMGLSFGMGSLSLGTGSALTVSGDDLVFGSGSSLTSSGASLIVDGAGDAGQVQFNSGSTVSLTDTTLTASDDIFFRGSISITDSILESLGDDIEFQSSASIVSISGSDFLASGTGSGGGLNQVIYVRTSTDQIFDSSFRAGRFGVVTDGVGTTTDVKMTDSFIHVDGDIDNVFASSNGGVHRLTLAGDTEVIADQLQIVAMFLDDSSSATFTDDADDDGGTWLADNALVRLDSVDASVTFEQSQPNDARSRVFDGVNLTTYALSPGNFSPSDWDGMSAATIRLVPEPTTLALVALGCGLLVGGRRLA
;
A
#
# COMPACT_ATOMS: atom_id res chain seq x y z
N MET A 1 20.02 -15.13 -64.14
CA MET A 1 19.94 -16.61 -64.06
C MET A 1 19.34 -17.00 -62.73
N LYS A 2 18.26 -17.82 -62.76
CA LYS A 2 17.74 -18.75 -61.74
C LYS A 2 17.43 -18.16 -60.34
N LYS A 3 16.15 -17.86 -60.06
CA LYS A 3 15.04 -18.73 -59.59
C LYS A 3 14.92 -18.73 -58.06
N ALA A 4 13.72 -18.37 -57.62
CA ALA A 4 13.19 -18.35 -56.26
C ALA A 4 13.32 -19.68 -55.51
N VAL A 5 13.30 -19.61 -54.17
CA VAL A 5 12.45 -20.47 -53.34
C VAL A 5 11.99 -19.66 -52.13
N VAL A 6 10.70 -19.32 -52.13
CA VAL A 6 9.91 -19.07 -50.91
C VAL A 6 9.46 -20.45 -50.44
N THR A 7 9.81 -20.80 -49.20
CA THR A 7 9.25 -21.92 -48.43
C THR A 7 9.13 -21.39 -47.01
N SER A 8 7.96 -20.95 -46.56
CA SER A 8 6.90 -21.79 -45.98
C SER A 8 7.45 -22.66 -44.85
N GLY A 9 7.42 -22.09 -43.65
CA GLY A 9 7.64 -22.80 -42.39
C GLY A 9 6.65 -22.27 -41.37
N LEU A 10 5.35 -22.53 -41.60
CA LEU A 10 4.33 -22.48 -40.56
C LEU A 10 4.71 -23.55 -39.53
N MET A 11 5.41 -23.16 -38.46
CA MET A 11 5.65 -24.06 -37.34
C MET A 11 4.44 -23.91 -36.42
N ALA A 12 3.54 -24.88 -36.52
CA ALA A 12 2.39 -25.03 -35.67
C ALA A 12 2.85 -25.03 -34.21
N VAL A 13 2.46 -23.99 -33.47
CA VAL A 13 2.38 -24.00 -32.01
C VAL A 13 1.29 -25.02 -31.67
N ALA A 14 1.69 -26.29 -31.60
CA ALA A 14 0.83 -27.35 -31.10
C ALA A 14 0.67 -27.10 -29.60
N LEU A 15 -0.49 -26.51 -29.31
CA LEU A 15 -1.10 -26.30 -28.01
C LEU A 15 -1.18 -27.65 -27.26
N CYS A 16 -0.08 -28.06 -26.63
CA CYS A 16 -0.13 -29.04 -25.54
C CYS A 16 -0.52 -28.29 -24.26
N ALA A 17 -1.69 -27.65 -24.28
CA ALA A 17 -2.47 -27.45 -23.07
C ALA A 17 -2.99 -28.83 -22.68
N VAL A 18 -2.08 -29.65 -22.15
CA VAL A 18 -2.48 -30.79 -21.32
C VAL A 18 -3.25 -30.13 -20.20
N GLY A 19 -4.58 -30.27 -20.23
CA GLY A 19 -5.42 -29.96 -19.09
C GLY A 19 -4.89 -30.78 -17.93
N ALA A 20 -4.02 -30.16 -17.13
CA ALA A 20 -3.87 -30.54 -15.76
C ALA A 20 -5.27 -30.37 -15.19
N SER A 21 -5.97 -31.48 -15.01
CA SER A 21 -7.09 -31.51 -14.09
C SER A 21 -6.53 -31.01 -12.76
N SER A 22 -6.75 -29.73 -12.47
CA SER A 22 -6.59 -29.20 -11.12
C SER A 22 -7.54 -30.04 -10.28
N ALA A 23 -7.01 -31.07 -9.62
CA ALA A 23 -7.70 -31.72 -8.54
C ALA A 23 -7.92 -30.60 -7.52
N THR A 24 -9.14 -30.05 -7.50
CA THR A 24 -9.53 -29.09 -6.48
C THR A 24 -9.38 -29.83 -5.17
N ALA A 25 -8.55 -29.30 -4.27
CA ALA A 25 -8.45 -29.82 -2.92
C ALA A 25 -9.88 -29.89 -2.34
N MET A 26 -10.17 -30.97 -1.60
CA MET A 26 -11.45 -31.09 -0.93
C MET A 26 -11.51 -30.04 0.19
N ASP A 27 -12.58 -29.27 0.23
CA ASP A 27 -12.83 -28.31 1.30
C ASP A 27 -13.35 -29.04 2.54
N PHE A 28 -12.85 -28.64 3.70
CA PHE A 28 -13.37 -29.05 5.00
C PHE A 28 -13.93 -27.83 5.73
N PHE A 29 -15.19 -27.92 6.10
CA PHE A 29 -15.95 -26.88 6.78
C PHE A 29 -15.89 -27.08 8.29
N TYR A 30 -15.74 -25.98 9.03
CA TYR A 30 -15.91 -25.99 10.46
C TYR A 30 -17.39 -26.24 10.81
N VAL A 31 -17.65 -27.27 11.61
CA VAL A 31 -18.99 -27.66 12.10
C VAL A 31 -18.99 -27.91 13.61
N GLY A 32 -17.91 -27.49 14.28
CA GLY A 32 -17.74 -27.59 15.73
C GLY A 32 -18.61 -26.59 16.51
N PRO A 33 -18.60 -26.65 17.84
CA PRO A 33 -19.23 -25.61 18.66
C PRO A 33 -18.47 -24.29 18.53
N ALA A 34 -19.17 -23.14 18.52
CA ALA A 34 -18.56 -21.82 18.50
C ALA A 34 -17.48 -21.65 19.60
N GLY A 35 -16.33 -21.07 19.22
CA GLY A 35 -15.12 -20.96 20.03
C GLY A 35 -14.38 -22.29 20.22
N GLY A 36 -14.75 -23.34 19.51
CA GLY A 36 -14.11 -24.64 19.59
C GLY A 36 -12.72 -24.64 18.95
N SER A 37 -11.97 -25.71 19.22
CA SER A 37 -10.58 -25.81 18.79
C SER A 37 -10.45 -25.99 17.27
N PHE A 38 -9.56 -25.20 16.66
CA PHE A 38 -9.11 -25.35 15.27
C PHE A 38 -8.47 -26.72 15.02
N PHE A 39 -7.81 -27.31 16.01
CA PHE A 39 -7.02 -28.54 15.81
C PHE A 39 -7.80 -29.84 16.04
N ASP A 40 -9.03 -29.75 16.54
CA ASP A 40 -9.87 -30.93 16.72
C ASP A 40 -10.46 -31.35 15.37
N THR A 41 -9.99 -32.50 14.87
CA THR A 41 -10.42 -33.06 13.59
C THR A 41 -11.92 -33.34 13.54
N MET A 42 -12.56 -33.55 14.70
CA MET A 42 -14.01 -33.75 14.80
C MET A 42 -14.82 -32.47 14.57
N ASN A 43 -14.15 -31.31 14.50
CA ASN A 43 -14.81 -30.05 14.14
C ASN A 43 -14.78 -29.78 12.63
N TRP A 44 -14.13 -30.62 11.82
CA TRP A 44 -13.97 -30.40 10.38
C TRP A 44 -14.67 -31.46 9.56
N ASN A 45 -15.54 -31.05 8.63
CA ASN A 45 -16.39 -31.95 7.84
C ASN A 45 -16.35 -31.60 6.36
N ASP A 46 -16.37 -32.58 5.47
CA ASP A 46 -16.36 -32.35 4.00
C ASP A 46 -17.71 -31.84 3.45
N ALA A 47 -18.71 -31.62 4.31
CA ALA A 47 -19.97 -30.95 4.00
C ALA A 47 -20.26 -29.83 5.03
N PRO A 48 -20.75 -28.65 4.58
CA PRO A 48 -20.97 -27.49 5.44
C PRO A 48 -22.09 -27.68 6.48
N ASP A 49 -23.00 -28.62 6.26
CA ASP A 49 -24.10 -28.93 7.19
C ASP A 49 -23.74 -30.03 8.22
N GLY A 50 -22.48 -30.49 8.19
CA GLY A 50 -21.98 -31.56 9.06
C GLY A 50 -22.51 -32.96 8.73
N SER A 51 -23.24 -33.13 7.62
CA SER A 51 -23.76 -34.43 7.18
C SER A 51 -22.72 -35.31 6.49
N GLY A 52 -21.56 -34.73 6.17
CA GLY A 52 -20.46 -35.37 5.47
C GLY A 52 -19.54 -36.17 6.39
N SER A 53 -18.36 -36.51 5.88
CA SER A 53 -17.31 -37.21 6.62
C SER A 53 -16.43 -36.22 7.36
N PHE A 54 -16.14 -36.54 8.62
CA PHE A 54 -15.16 -35.78 9.40
C PHE A 54 -13.75 -35.99 8.85
N LEU A 55 -12.89 -35.00 9.05
CA LEU A 55 -11.49 -35.06 8.67
C LEU A 55 -10.81 -36.28 9.34
N ALA A 56 -10.38 -37.24 8.52
CA ALA A 56 -9.82 -38.50 9.00
C ALA A 56 -8.34 -38.41 9.42
N THR A 57 -7.69 -37.29 9.07
CA THR A 57 -6.29 -36.99 9.39
C THR A 57 -6.21 -35.79 10.32
N PRO A 58 -5.13 -35.62 11.09
CA PRO A 58 -4.88 -34.37 11.79
C PRO A 58 -4.92 -33.17 10.83
N VAL A 59 -5.34 -32.01 11.34
CA VAL A 59 -5.37 -30.74 10.60
C VAL A 59 -3.96 -30.31 10.19
N ILE A 60 -2.99 -30.52 11.09
CA ILE A 60 -1.56 -30.36 10.83
C ILE A 60 -1.02 -31.69 10.30
N ASP A 61 -0.45 -31.66 9.09
CA ASP A 61 0.19 -32.84 8.52
C ASP A 61 1.43 -33.22 9.33
N GLY A 62 1.51 -34.48 9.77
CA GLY A 62 2.60 -34.96 10.64
C GLY A 62 3.96 -35.12 9.95
N GLY A 63 4.03 -35.00 8.62
CA GLY A 63 5.29 -35.04 7.87
C GLY A 63 5.89 -33.65 7.65
N THR A 64 5.04 -32.66 7.37
CA THR A 64 5.44 -31.28 7.07
C THR A 64 5.33 -30.34 8.29
N ASN A 65 4.50 -30.70 9.27
CA ASN A 65 4.02 -29.82 10.35
C ASN A 65 3.28 -28.57 9.84
N LEU A 66 2.63 -28.67 8.68
CA LEU A 66 1.88 -27.58 8.06
C LEU A 66 0.41 -27.96 7.86
N VAL A 67 -0.46 -26.96 7.71
CA VAL A 67 -1.82 -27.15 7.21
C VAL A 67 -1.76 -27.31 5.69
N GLU A 68 -2.16 -28.48 5.21
CA GLU A 68 -2.19 -28.84 3.77
C GLU A 68 -3.61 -28.98 3.23
N HIS A 69 -4.63 -28.79 4.08
CA HIS A 69 -6.04 -28.89 3.72
C HIS A 69 -6.59 -27.54 3.27
N SER A 70 -7.69 -27.58 2.51
CA SER A 70 -8.53 -26.39 2.29
C SER A 70 -9.58 -26.35 3.40
N LEU A 71 -9.52 -25.31 4.23
CA LEU A 71 -10.35 -25.14 5.42
C LEU A 71 -11.27 -23.95 5.27
N VAL A 72 -12.54 -24.12 5.65
CA VAL A 72 -13.57 -23.08 5.55
C VAL A 72 -14.23 -22.87 6.90
N ILE A 73 -14.26 -21.64 7.39
CA ILE A 73 -15.04 -21.22 8.56
C ILE A 73 -16.09 -20.24 8.06
N ASP A 74 -17.37 -20.57 8.20
CA ASP A 74 -18.48 -19.76 7.67
C ASP A 74 -19.49 -19.46 8.78
N GLY A 75 -19.64 -18.19 9.15
CA GLY A 75 -20.54 -17.75 10.22
C GLY A 75 -20.19 -18.21 11.64
N ASP A 76 -19.08 -18.93 11.84
CA ASP A 76 -18.66 -19.49 13.13
C ASP A 76 -17.41 -18.84 13.70
N SER A 77 -17.19 -19.01 15.01
CA SER A 77 -15.96 -18.61 15.69
C SER A 77 -15.08 -19.81 16.04
N VAL A 78 -13.78 -19.69 15.80
CA VAL A 78 -12.80 -20.77 15.98
C VAL A 78 -11.57 -20.24 16.73
N LEU A 79 -11.03 -21.07 17.62
CA LEU A 79 -9.81 -20.77 18.38
C LEU A 79 -8.68 -21.73 18.01
N ALA A 80 -7.58 -21.19 17.51
CA ALA A 80 -6.30 -21.89 17.43
C ALA A 80 -5.44 -21.50 18.64
N GLY A 81 -5.29 -22.42 19.61
CA GLY A 81 -4.50 -22.16 20.83
C GLY A 81 -2.97 -22.17 20.65
N MET A 82 -2.50 -22.20 19.40
CA MET A 82 -1.10 -22.08 18.99
C MET A 82 -1.06 -21.55 17.55
N GLY A 83 0.13 -21.15 17.08
CA GLY A 83 0.33 -20.65 15.72
C GLY A 83 -0.12 -21.61 14.62
N LEU A 84 -0.41 -21.01 13.47
CA LEU A 84 -0.86 -21.72 12.28
C LEU A 84 0.11 -21.46 11.14
N SER A 85 0.61 -22.52 10.52
CA SER A 85 1.46 -22.42 9.33
C SER A 85 0.85 -23.24 8.20
N PHE A 86 0.47 -22.59 7.11
CA PHE A 86 -0.08 -23.20 5.92
C PHE A 86 1.03 -23.52 4.93
N GLY A 87 1.04 -24.77 4.43
CA GLY A 87 1.91 -25.22 3.35
C GLY A 87 1.32 -24.85 2.00
N MET A 88 0.66 -25.81 1.35
CA MET A 88 -0.18 -25.58 0.18
C MET A 88 -1.68 -25.45 0.53
N GLY A 89 -2.03 -25.62 1.81
CA GLY A 89 -3.41 -25.49 2.28
C GLY A 89 -3.97 -24.08 2.13
N SER A 90 -5.28 -23.96 2.31
CA SER A 90 -6.00 -22.69 2.19
C SER A 90 -6.94 -22.48 3.38
N LEU A 91 -7.19 -21.21 3.69
CA LEU A 91 -8.18 -20.80 4.67
C LEU A 91 -9.18 -19.87 4.03
N SER A 92 -10.47 -20.18 4.15
CA SER A 92 -11.57 -19.29 3.80
C SER A 92 -12.35 -18.89 5.06
N LEU A 93 -12.47 -17.59 5.29
CA LEU A 93 -13.27 -16.99 6.36
C LEU A 93 -14.49 -16.30 5.72
N GLY A 94 -15.67 -16.91 5.88
CA GLY A 94 -16.94 -16.40 5.38
C GLY A 94 -17.53 -15.31 6.26
N THR A 95 -18.64 -14.73 5.84
CA THR A 95 -19.26 -13.60 6.54
C THR A 95 -19.69 -13.97 7.95
N GLY A 96 -19.34 -13.13 8.93
CA GLY A 96 -19.62 -13.35 10.33
C GLY A 96 -18.71 -14.38 11.01
N SER A 97 -17.74 -14.96 10.27
CA SER A 97 -16.75 -15.85 10.88
C SER A 97 -15.71 -15.07 11.69
N ALA A 98 -15.15 -15.75 12.68
CA ALA A 98 -14.04 -15.22 13.47
C ALA A 98 -12.99 -16.31 13.72
N LEU A 99 -11.72 -16.01 13.44
CA LEU A 99 -10.59 -16.85 13.84
C LEU A 99 -9.69 -16.08 14.80
N THR A 100 -9.46 -16.67 15.97
CA THR A 100 -8.42 -16.21 16.90
C THR A 100 -7.28 -17.22 16.91
N VAL A 101 -6.08 -16.77 16.56
CA VAL A 101 -4.84 -17.52 16.73
C VAL A 101 -4.14 -16.96 17.95
N SER A 102 -3.93 -17.80 18.96
CA SER A 102 -3.31 -17.41 20.22
C SER A 102 -1.95 -18.07 20.38
N GLY A 103 -0.97 -17.30 20.83
CA GLY A 103 0.30 -17.80 21.37
C GLY A 103 1.47 -17.90 20.40
N ASP A 104 1.26 -17.75 19.09
CA ASP A 104 2.32 -17.74 18.06
C ASP A 104 1.78 -17.18 16.72
N ASP A 105 2.61 -17.17 15.69
CA ASP A 105 2.33 -16.54 14.39
C ASP A 105 1.29 -17.26 13.51
N LEU A 106 0.73 -16.50 12.56
CA LEU A 106 -0.04 -17.02 11.43
C LEU A 106 0.75 -16.85 10.13
N VAL A 107 1.11 -17.95 9.51
CA VAL A 107 2.02 -17.97 8.36
C VAL A 107 1.37 -18.68 7.16
N PHE A 108 1.33 -18.00 6.02
CA PHE A 108 0.91 -18.54 4.74
C PHE A 108 2.13 -18.76 3.85
N GLY A 109 2.48 -20.02 3.61
CA GLY A 109 3.60 -20.45 2.76
C GLY A 109 3.32 -20.33 1.25
N SER A 110 4.29 -20.74 0.43
CA SER A 110 4.14 -20.72 -1.03
C SER A 110 3.04 -21.68 -1.49
N GLY A 111 2.12 -21.20 -2.32
CA GLY A 111 0.98 -21.98 -2.81
C GLY A 111 -0.24 -21.98 -1.88
N SER A 112 -0.09 -21.51 -0.63
CA SER A 112 -1.23 -21.32 0.28
C SER A 112 -2.07 -20.11 -0.09
N SER A 113 -3.28 -20.05 0.46
CA SER A 113 -4.13 -18.86 0.31
C SER A 113 -5.00 -18.55 1.52
N LEU A 114 -5.25 -17.26 1.71
CA LEU A 114 -6.29 -16.73 2.61
C LEU A 114 -7.34 -15.99 1.78
N THR A 115 -8.60 -16.38 1.93
CA THR A 115 -9.75 -15.60 1.43
C THR A 115 -10.65 -15.25 2.60
N SER A 116 -10.87 -13.98 2.85
CA SER A 116 -11.69 -13.50 3.96
C SER A 116 -12.73 -12.50 3.46
N SER A 117 -13.99 -12.66 3.84
CA SER A 117 -15.09 -11.80 3.42
C SER A 117 -16.05 -11.52 4.58
N GLY A 118 -16.11 -10.28 5.07
CA GLY A 118 -17.00 -9.92 6.17
C GLY A 118 -16.67 -10.63 7.49
N ALA A 119 -15.38 -10.87 7.76
CA ALA A 119 -14.90 -11.72 8.84
C ALA A 119 -13.88 -11.02 9.75
N SER A 120 -13.60 -11.63 10.91
CA SER A 120 -12.57 -11.18 11.85
C SER A 120 -11.44 -12.19 11.96
N LEU A 121 -10.21 -11.71 11.85
CA LEU A 121 -8.99 -12.48 12.07
C LEU A 121 -8.15 -11.77 13.14
N ILE A 122 -7.91 -12.44 14.26
CA ILE A 122 -7.09 -11.92 15.36
C ILE A 122 -5.93 -12.87 15.58
N VAL A 123 -4.71 -12.35 15.55
CA VAL A 123 -3.49 -13.07 15.91
C VAL A 123 -2.88 -12.40 17.12
N ASP A 124 -2.97 -13.09 18.26
CA ASP A 124 -2.61 -12.58 19.58
C ASP A 124 -1.48 -13.43 20.17
N GLY A 125 -0.26 -12.94 20.05
CA GLY A 125 0.96 -13.52 20.58
C GLY A 125 1.54 -12.72 21.75
N ALA A 126 2.49 -13.32 22.47
CA ALA A 126 3.17 -12.66 23.58
C ALA A 126 4.61 -12.30 23.19
N GLY A 127 5.02 -11.06 23.47
CA GLY A 127 6.36 -10.56 23.09
C GLY A 127 6.42 -10.29 21.58
N ASP A 128 7.53 -10.68 20.94
CA ASP A 128 7.79 -10.52 19.50
C ASP A 128 7.09 -11.61 18.65
N ALA A 129 5.90 -12.05 19.08
CA ALA A 129 5.13 -13.11 18.45
C ALA A 129 3.70 -12.63 18.17
N GLY A 130 2.99 -13.37 17.32
CA GLY A 130 1.65 -13.00 16.90
C GLY A 130 1.66 -12.17 15.64
N GLN A 131 2.64 -12.45 14.78
CA GLN A 131 2.78 -11.84 13.48
C GLN A 131 1.87 -12.54 12.47
N VAL A 132 1.48 -11.81 11.42
CA VAL A 132 0.81 -12.39 10.26
C VAL A 132 1.73 -12.30 9.06
N GLN A 133 2.02 -13.43 8.41
CA GLN A 133 2.99 -13.51 7.33
C GLN A 133 2.39 -14.15 6.08
N PHE A 134 2.23 -13.36 5.02
CA PHE A 134 1.88 -13.85 3.69
C PHE A 134 3.15 -14.00 2.85
N ASN A 135 3.78 -15.17 2.85
CA ASN A 135 5.06 -15.38 2.19
C ASN A 135 4.96 -15.37 0.65
N SER A 136 6.12 -15.29 -0.02
CA SER A 136 6.18 -15.28 -1.48
C SER A 136 5.53 -16.50 -2.11
N GLY A 137 4.67 -16.27 -3.10
CA GLY A 137 3.86 -17.28 -3.76
C GLY A 137 2.56 -17.67 -3.02
N SER A 138 2.25 -17.05 -1.88
CA SER A 138 0.91 -17.10 -1.29
C SER A 138 -0.05 -16.12 -1.97
N THR A 139 -1.35 -16.33 -1.80
CA THR A 139 -2.41 -15.39 -2.24
C THR A 139 -3.26 -14.95 -1.06
N VAL A 140 -3.47 -13.66 -0.89
CA VAL A 140 -4.36 -13.09 0.13
C VAL A 140 -5.43 -12.22 -0.53
N SER A 141 -6.69 -12.50 -0.20
CA SER A 141 -7.86 -11.74 -0.63
C SER A 141 -8.71 -11.39 0.59
N LEU A 142 -8.77 -10.11 0.95
CA LEU A 142 -9.53 -9.60 2.08
C LEU A 142 -10.61 -8.65 1.56
N THR A 143 -11.86 -8.88 1.94
CA THR A 143 -13.00 -8.01 1.65
C THR A 143 -13.79 -7.80 2.92
N ASP A 144 -14.13 -6.57 3.30
CA ASP A 144 -14.87 -6.28 4.54
C ASP A 144 -14.28 -7.00 5.77
N THR A 145 -12.96 -7.17 5.82
CA THR A 145 -12.28 -8.00 6.83
C THR A 145 -11.61 -7.10 7.85
N THR A 146 -11.71 -7.48 9.14
CA THR A 146 -10.88 -6.91 10.19
C THR A 146 -9.77 -7.90 10.52
N LEU A 147 -8.52 -7.51 10.30
CA LEU A 147 -7.33 -8.27 10.65
C LEU A 147 -6.55 -7.48 11.70
N THR A 148 -6.34 -8.09 12.87
CA THR A 148 -5.53 -7.52 13.94
C THR A 148 -4.40 -8.48 14.28
N ALA A 149 -3.17 -7.99 14.24
CA ALA A 149 -1.97 -8.68 14.71
C ALA A 149 -1.43 -7.98 15.96
N SER A 150 -1.00 -8.74 16.96
CA SER A 150 -0.37 -8.19 18.16
C SER A 150 1.03 -7.63 17.89
N ASP A 151 1.64 -8.05 16.78
CA ASP A 151 2.95 -7.64 16.28
C ASP A 151 2.82 -7.35 14.78
N ASP A 152 3.82 -7.65 13.96
CA ASP A 152 3.87 -7.29 12.54
C ASP A 152 2.83 -7.95 11.62
N ILE A 153 2.52 -7.24 10.52
CA ILE A 153 1.84 -7.81 9.35
C ILE A 153 2.76 -7.71 8.12
N PHE A 154 3.12 -8.86 7.56
CA PHE A 154 4.00 -8.96 6.40
C PHE A 154 3.28 -9.42 5.15
N PHE A 155 3.39 -8.63 4.08
CA PHE A 155 2.91 -8.96 2.75
C PHE A 155 4.08 -9.24 1.80
N ARG A 156 4.23 -10.49 1.38
CA ARG A 156 5.23 -10.96 0.38
C ARG A 156 4.59 -11.72 -0.79
N GLY A 157 3.27 -11.95 -0.75
CA GLY A 157 2.49 -12.70 -1.75
C GLY A 157 1.72 -11.82 -2.75
N SER A 158 0.71 -12.41 -3.39
CA SER A 158 -0.26 -11.67 -4.22
C SER A 158 -1.38 -11.13 -3.35
N ILE A 159 -1.66 -9.82 -3.42
CA ILE A 159 -2.48 -9.12 -2.42
C ILE A 159 -3.68 -8.43 -3.08
N SER A 160 -4.87 -8.70 -2.56
CA SER A 160 -6.10 -7.98 -2.87
C SER A 160 -6.80 -7.64 -1.56
N ILE A 161 -6.95 -6.35 -1.26
CA ILE A 161 -7.57 -5.86 -0.02
C ILE A 161 -8.63 -4.83 -0.43
N THR A 162 -9.86 -5.01 0.06
CA THR A 162 -10.99 -4.14 -0.26
C THR A 162 -11.84 -3.91 0.98
N ASP A 163 -12.20 -2.66 1.27
CA ASP A 163 -13.09 -2.27 2.36
C ASP A 163 -12.71 -2.90 3.72
N SER A 164 -11.40 -3.12 3.96
CA SER A 164 -10.90 -3.87 5.10
C SER A 164 -10.14 -2.99 6.08
N ILE A 165 -10.05 -3.42 7.33
CA ILE A 165 -9.28 -2.77 8.39
C ILE A 165 -8.16 -3.72 8.80
N LEU A 166 -6.92 -3.25 8.71
CA LEU A 166 -5.73 -3.99 9.07
C LEU A 166 -4.95 -3.22 10.13
N GLU A 167 -4.73 -3.86 11.27
CA GLU A 167 -4.09 -3.25 12.42
C GLU A 167 -2.92 -4.12 12.93
N SER A 168 -1.72 -3.52 12.97
CA SER A 168 -0.58 -4.01 13.74
C SER A 168 -0.54 -3.22 15.05
N LEU A 169 -0.70 -3.92 16.17
CA LEU A 169 -0.69 -3.30 17.51
C LEU A 169 0.73 -3.13 18.06
N GLY A 170 1.65 -3.97 17.61
CA GLY A 170 3.03 -4.04 18.13
C GLY A 170 3.96 -3.10 17.39
N ASP A 171 4.11 -3.32 16.08
CA ASP A 171 5.19 -2.71 15.30
C ASP A 171 4.70 -2.30 13.90
N ASP A 172 4.95 -3.11 12.87
CA ASP A 172 4.90 -2.64 11.48
C ASP A 172 3.79 -3.29 10.62
N ILE A 173 3.48 -2.63 9.51
CA ILE A 173 2.82 -3.24 8.35
C ILE A 173 3.71 -3.10 7.13
N GLU A 174 4.10 -4.22 6.54
CA GLU A 174 5.18 -4.26 5.56
C GLU A 174 4.75 -4.85 4.21
N PHE A 175 4.75 -4.03 3.16
CA PHE A 175 4.63 -4.52 1.78
C PHE A 175 6.03 -4.75 1.22
N GLN A 176 6.49 -6.00 1.28
CA GLN A 176 7.86 -6.39 0.93
C GLN A 176 8.10 -6.37 -0.58
N SER A 177 9.35 -6.43 -1.01
CA SER A 177 9.71 -6.37 -2.44
C SER A 177 9.25 -7.57 -3.27
N SER A 178 8.86 -8.67 -2.63
CA SER A 178 8.23 -9.81 -3.30
C SER A 178 6.70 -9.70 -3.39
N ALA A 179 6.10 -8.70 -2.74
CA ALA A 179 4.68 -8.43 -2.83
C ALA A 179 4.26 -8.06 -4.25
N SER A 180 3.13 -8.63 -4.67
CA SER A 180 2.42 -8.25 -5.89
C SER A 180 1.07 -7.67 -5.48
N ILE A 181 1.01 -6.34 -5.34
CA ILE A 181 -0.23 -5.64 -5.02
C ILE A 181 -1.11 -5.65 -6.27
N VAL A 182 -2.19 -6.43 -6.23
CA VAL A 182 -3.19 -6.49 -7.30
C VAL A 182 -4.20 -5.37 -7.13
N SER A 183 -4.66 -5.14 -5.90
CA SER A 183 -5.54 -4.03 -5.54
C SER A 183 -5.54 -3.77 -4.04
N ILE A 184 -5.53 -2.50 -3.65
CA ILE A 184 -5.88 -2.01 -2.31
C ILE A 184 -6.91 -0.90 -2.52
N SER A 185 -8.10 -1.06 -1.97
CA SER A 185 -9.19 -0.09 -2.16
C SER A 185 -10.06 0.05 -0.91
N GLY A 186 -10.46 1.27 -0.56
CA GLY A 186 -11.44 1.49 0.53
C GLY A 186 -10.99 1.04 1.92
N SER A 187 -9.69 0.76 2.08
CA SER A 187 -9.16 0.02 3.24
C SER A 187 -8.34 0.91 4.16
N ASP A 188 -8.38 0.61 5.45
CA ASP A 188 -7.65 1.32 6.51
C ASP A 188 -6.49 0.46 7.03
N PHE A 189 -5.30 1.04 7.08
CA PHE A 189 -4.09 0.44 7.62
C PHE A 189 -3.61 1.23 8.84
N LEU A 190 -3.48 0.54 9.97
CA LEU A 190 -3.08 1.12 11.24
C LEU A 190 -1.86 0.38 11.79
N ALA A 191 -0.71 1.03 11.80
CA ALA A 191 0.46 0.60 12.58
C ALA A 191 0.53 1.49 13.82
N SER A 192 -0.37 1.25 14.78
CA SER A 192 -0.43 2.05 16.01
C SER A 192 -1.03 1.25 17.15
N GLY A 193 -0.34 1.15 18.28
CA GLY A 193 -0.88 0.47 19.47
C GLY A 193 -1.99 1.25 20.19
N THR A 194 -2.20 2.54 19.89
CA THR A 194 -3.00 3.43 20.75
C THR A 194 -3.75 4.60 20.06
N GLY A 195 -3.89 4.64 18.73
CA GLY A 195 -4.52 5.75 18.00
C GLY A 195 -3.53 6.82 17.53
N SER A 196 -4.01 7.98 17.07
CA SER A 196 -3.19 9.11 16.58
C SER A 196 -2.13 9.47 17.63
N GLY A 197 -0.85 9.25 17.34
CA GLY A 197 0.24 9.22 18.31
C GLY A 197 0.93 7.86 18.42
N GLY A 198 1.01 7.07 17.34
CA GLY A 198 1.81 5.84 17.31
C GLY A 198 3.26 6.14 17.70
N GLY A 199 3.95 5.21 18.37
CA GLY A 199 5.37 5.41 18.60
C GLY A 199 6.09 5.57 17.26
N LEU A 200 7.09 6.44 17.14
CA LEU A 200 7.85 6.68 15.90
C LEU A 200 8.50 5.41 15.29
N ASN A 201 8.51 4.31 16.04
CA ASN A 201 9.00 3.01 15.59
C ASN A 201 7.96 2.19 14.84
N GLN A 202 6.68 2.55 14.87
CA GLN A 202 5.61 1.82 14.18
C GLN A 202 5.47 2.36 12.76
N VAL A 203 5.79 1.53 11.79
CA VAL A 203 5.98 1.94 10.40
C VAL A 203 5.03 1.18 9.48
N ILE A 204 4.44 1.91 8.54
CA ILE A 204 3.90 1.30 7.33
C ILE A 204 4.85 1.58 6.19
N TYR A 205 5.36 0.56 5.50
CA TYR A 205 6.21 0.81 4.34
C TYR A 205 5.90 -0.07 3.14
N VAL A 206 6.16 0.51 1.97
CA VAL A 206 5.97 -0.12 0.67
C VAL A 206 7.32 -0.24 -0.04
N ARG A 207 7.73 -1.48 -0.28
CA ARG A 207 8.99 -1.87 -0.93
C ARG A 207 8.80 -2.48 -2.33
N THR A 208 7.62 -2.30 -2.91
CA THR A 208 7.28 -2.75 -4.26
C THR A 208 6.63 -1.60 -5.02
N SER A 209 6.87 -1.52 -6.33
CA SER A 209 6.23 -0.47 -7.14
C SER A 209 4.78 -0.84 -7.40
N THR A 210 3.87 0.13 -7.29
CA THR A 210 2.43 -0.09 -7.47
C THR A 210 1.71 1.20 -7.85
N ASP A 211 0.66 1.06 -8.64
CA ASP A 211 -0.34 2.09 -8.95
C ASP A 211 -1.77 1.63 -8.60
N GLN A 212 -1.87 0.62 -7.73
CA GLN A 212 -3.11 -0.09 -7.42
C GLN A 212 -3.66 0.23 -6.02
N ILE A 213 -3.42 1.44 -5.50
CA ILE A 213 -3.89 1.90 -4.19
C ILE A 213 -4.90 3.05 -4.39
N PHE A 214 -6.13 2.85 -3.94
CA PHE A 214 -7.25 3.77 -4.13
C PHE A 214 -8.06 3.94 -2.84
N ASP A 215 -8.61 5.12 -2.57
CA ASP A 215 -9.64 5.31 -1.53
C ASP A 215 -9.25 4.76 -0.14
N SER A 216 -7.95 4.74 0.16
CA SER A 216 -7.38 4.02 1.32
C SER A 216 -6.69 4.96 2.30
N SER A 217 -6.71 4.61 3.59
CA SER A 217 -6.03 5.38 4.64
C SER A 217 -4.88 4.62 5.30
N PHE A 218 -3.77 5.31 5.54
CA PHE A 218 -2.57 4.79 6.18
C PHE A 218 -2.23 5.66 7.40
N ARG A 219 -2.16 5.05 8.57
CA ARG A 219 -1.89 5.72 9.84
C ARG A 219 -0.81 4.98 10.61
N ALA A 220 0.27 5.67 10.92
CA ALA A 220 1.46 5.08 11.53
C ALA A 220 2.30 6.14 12.24
N GLY A 221 3.34 5.71 12.96
CA GLY A 221 4.40 6.62 13.38
C GLY A 221 5.17 7.19 12.18
N ARG A 222 5.49 6.37 11.17
CA ARG A 222 6.18 6.78 9.93
C ARG A 222 5.63 6.04 8.71
N PHE A 223 5.80 6.63 7.53
CA PHE A 223 5.48 5.96 6.27
C PHE A 223 6.70 5.85 5.36
N GLY A 224 6.99 4.64 4.90
CA GLY A 224 8.18 4.34 4.12
C GLY A 224 7.91 4.04 2.65
N VAL A 225 8.70 4.65 1.75
CA VAL A 225 8.88 4.14 0.38
C VAL A 225 10.29 3.61 0.25
N VAL A 226 10.44 2.28 0.16
CA VAL A 226 11.73 1.60 0.29
C VAL A 226 12.14 0.97 -1.04
N THR A 227 13.42 1.05 -1.38
CA THR A 227 13.95 0.50 -2.64
C THR A 227 15.06 -0.49 -2.37
N ASP A 228 15.00 -1.67 -3.00
CA ASP A 228 16.07 -2.67 -2.89
C ASP A 228 17.21 -2.36 -3.86
N GLY A 229 18.25 -1.72 -3.34
CA GLY A 229 19.57 -1.66 -3.97
C GLY A 229 19.86 -0.43 -4.84
N VAL A 230 21.09 -0.40 -5.37
CA VAL A 230 21.58 0.73 -6.15
C VAL A 230 21.04 0.69 -7.58
N GLY A 231 20.46 1.79 -8.06
CA GLY A 231 19.99 1.94 -9.44
C GLY A 231 18.64 1.30 -9.75
N THR A 232 17.91 0.84 -8.74
CA THR A 232 16.51 0.42 -8.82
C THR A 232 15.59 1.58 -8.47
N THR A 233 14.29 1.42 -8.73
CA THR A 233 13.27 2.41 -8.40
C THR A 233 12.09 1.71 -7.77
N THR A 234 11.62 2.23 -6.65
CA THR A 234 10.29 1.94 -6.09
C THR A 234 9.42 3.16 -6.33
N ASP A 235 8.33 2.97 -7.07
CA ASP A 235 7.34 4.00 -7.37
C ASP A 235 5.97 3.59 -6.84
N VAL A 236 5.49 4.31 -5.84
CA VAL A 236 4.21 4.06 -5.18
C VAL A 236 3.27 5.19 -5.58
N LYS A 237 2.18 4.84 -6.26
CA LYS A 237 1.12 5.77 -6.61
C LYS A 237 -0.14 5.45 -5.82
N MET A 238 -0.71 6.49 -5.21
CA MET A 238 -1.98 6.46 -4.49
C MET A 238 -2.94 7.47 -5.08
N THR A 239 -4.23 7.13 -5.13
CA THR A 239 -5.29 7.99 -5.65
C THR A 239 -6.45 8.04 -4.67
N ASP A 240 -6.97 9.24 -4.39
CA ASP A 240 -8.05 9.46 -3.42
C ASP A 240 -7.75 8.85 -2.02
N SER A 241 -6.48 8.87 -1.60
CA SER A 241 -5.98 8.22 -0.37
C SER A 241 -5.52 9.21 0.70
N PHE A 242 -5.28 8.73 1.92
CA PHE A 242 -4.76 9.55 3.01
C PHE A 242 -3.57 8.86 3.69
N ILE A 243 -2.47 9.58 3.89
CA ILE A 243 -1.34 9.12 4.70
C ILE A 243 -1.13 10.13 5.83
N HIS A 244 -1.51 9.75 7.05
CA HIS A 244 -1.36 10.60 8.23
C HIS A 244 -0.39 9.92 9.19
N VAL A 245 0.79 10.49 9.34
CA VAL A 245 1.83 9.97 10.22
C VAL A 245 2.32 11.04 11.17
N ASP A 246 2.69 10.62 12.38
CA ASP A 246 3.19 11.54 13.42
C ASP A 246 4.66 11.94 13.19
N GLY A 247 5.40 11.13 12.42
CA GLY A 247 6.79 11.39 12.02
C GLY A 247 6.90 11.54 10.50
N ASP A 248 7.98 11.00 9.94
CA ASP A 248 8.39 11.28 8.56
C ASP A 248 7.75 10.39 7.49
N ILE A 249 7.73 10.94 6.27
CA ILE A 249 7.70 10.16 5.03
C ILE A 249 9.14 9.97 4.55
N ASP A 250 9.63 8.74 4.54
CA ASP A 250 11.05 8.52 4.23
C ASP A 250 11.43 7.16 3.65
N ASN A 251 12.74 6.96 3.54
CA ASN A 251 13.32 5.64 3.38
C ASN A 251 13.69 5.07 4.75
N VAL A 252 12.75 4.35 5.36
CA VAL A 252 12.81 3.89 6.77
C VAL A 252 14.03 3.01 7.09
N PHE A 253 14.73 2.51 6.07
CA PHE A 253 16.00 1.79 6.20
C PHE A 253 17.14 2.59 5.57
N ALA A 254 17.89 3.33 6.40
CA ALA A 254 19.06 4.14 6.02
C ALA A 254 20.13 3.41 5.18
N SER A 255 20.15 2.07 5.19
CA SER A 255 21.07 1.24 4.41
C SER A 255 20.71 1.11 2.92
N SER A 256 19.54 1.57 2.51
CA SER A 256 18.99 1.37 1.15
C SER A 256 19.05 2.61 0.24
N ASN A 257 19.84 3.63 0.60
CA ASN A 257 20.00 4.92 -0.11
C ASN A 257 20.60 4.85 -1.54
N GLY A 258 20.68 3.65 -2.14
CA GLY A 258 21.18 3.45 -3.50
C GLY A 258 20.12 3.64 -4.59
N GLY A 259 18.84 3.62 -4.24
CA GLY A 259 17.72 3.59 -5.16
C GLY A 259 17.04 4.94 -5.38
N VAL A 260 15.96 4.92 -6.16
CA VAL A 260 15.05 6.05 -6.33
C VAL A 260 13.72 5.70 -5.66
N HIS A 261 13.31 6.53 -4.70
CA HIS A 261 12.10 6.34 -3.91
C HIS A 261 11.08 7.39 -4.35
N ARG A 262 9.95 6.97 -4.91
CA ARG A 262 8.92 7.89 -5.43
C ARG A 262 7.57 7.61 -4.80
N LEU A 263 6.93 8.69 -4.39
CA LEU A 263 5.55 8.70 -3.92
C LEU A 263 4.75 9.65 -4.81
N THR A 264 3.79 9.12 -5.55
CA THR A 264 2.89 9.91 -6.39
C THR A 264 1.51 9.93 -5.76
N LEU A 265 0.98 11.12 -5.50
CA LEU A 265 -0.35 11.36 -4.98
C LEU A 265 -1.22 11.95 -6.09
N ALA A 266 -2.41 11.40 -6.32
CA ALA A 266 -3.35 11.85 -7.35
C ALA A 266 -4.79 11.89 -6.82
N GLY A 267 -5.71 12.47 -7.57
CA GLY A 267 -7.07 12.72 -7.07
C GLY A 267 -7.09 13.60 -5.81
N ASP A 268 -8.00 13.33 -4.89
CA ASP A 268 -8.13 14.00 -3.58
C ASP A 268 -7.26 13.33 -2.51
N THR A 269 -6.00 13.02 -2.85
CA THR A 269 -5.07 12.37 -1.92
C THR A 269 -4.41 13.39 -0.98
N GLU A 270 -4.33 13.08 0.31
CA GLU A 270 -3.70 13.94 1.32
C GLU A 270 -2.56 13.21 2.06
N VAL A 271 -1.45 13.92 2.28
CA VAL A 271 -0.39 13.53 3.21
C VAL A 271 -0.29 14.56 4.32
N ILE A 272 -0.21 14.09 5.57
CA ILE A 272 0.22 14.87 6.72
C ILE A 272 1.36 14.09 7.38
N ALA A 273 2.51 14.74 7.52
CA ALA A 273 3.71 14.18 8.11
C ALA A 273 4.56 15.30 8.72
N ASP A 274 5.57 14.91 9.49
CA ASP A 274 6.54 15.82 10.07
C ASP A 274 7.47 16.39 8.98
N GLN A 275 8.26 15.51 8.35
CA GLN A 275 9.16 15.84 7.24
C GLN A 275 9.08 14.83 6.08
N LEU A 276 9.58 15.24 4.91
CA LEU A 276 9.94 14.36 3.79
C LEU A 276 11.46 14.17 3.73
N GLN A 277 11.92 12.92 3.71
CA GLN A 277 13.36 12.60 3.67
C GLN A 277 13.67 11.56 2.57
N ILE A 278 14.66 11.83 1.71
CA ILE A 278 15.15 10.94 0.62
C ILE A 278 14.12 10.63 -0.50
N VAL A 279 12.83 10.81 -0.25
CA VAL A 279 11.73 10.51 -1.18
C VAL A 279 11.48 11.68 -2.12
N ALA A 280 11.21 11.37 -3.39
CA ALA A 280 10.66 12.30 -4.36
C ALA A 280 9.13 12.18 -4.36
N MET A 281 8.44 13.23 -3.91
CA MET A 281 6.99 13.30 -3.86
C MET A 281 6.44 14.05 -5.08
N PHE A 282 5.45 13.49 -5.75
CA PHE A 282 4.78 14.04 -6.93
C PHE A 282 3.30 14.25 -6.58
N LEU A 283 2.82 15.47 -6.72
CA LEU A 283 1.46 15.88 -6.34
C LEU A 283 0.70 16.25 -7.62
N ASP A 284 -0.25 15.40 -8.00
CA ASP A 284 -1.09 15.54 -9.19
C ASP A 284 -2.56 15.82 -8.81
N ASP A 285 -3.38 16.22 -9.79
CA ASP A 285 -4.79 16.58 -9.62
C ASP A 285 -5.01 17.56 -8.46
N SER A 286 -5.85 17.22 -7.48
CA SER A 286 -6.18 18.02 -6.29
C SER A 286 -5.42 17.59 -5.03
N SER A 287 -4.38 16.76 -5.17
CA SER A 287 -3.67 16.20 -4.03
C SER A 287 -2.93 17.25 -3.19
N SER A 288 -2.75 16.97 -1.91
CA SER A 288 -2.06 17.85 -0.99
C SER A 288 -1.06 17.13 -0.09
N ALA A 289 0.02 17.81 0.25
CA ALA A 289 0.94 17.38 1.30
C ALA A 289 1.13 18.51 2.31
N THR A 290 1.12 18.19 3.60
CA THR A 290 1.37 19.11 4.70
C THR A 290 2.54 18.58 5.52
N PHE A 291 3.58 19.38 5.66
CA PHE A 291 4.74 19.10 6.51
C PHE A 291 4.69 20.01 7.73
N THR A 292 4.53 19.39 8.90
CA THR A 292 4.32 20.10 10.17
C THR A 292 5.63 20.59 10.77
N ASP A 293 6.71 19.79 10.65
CA ASP A 293 8.06 20.00 11.22
C ASP A 293 7.96 20.76 12.53
N ASP A 294 7.51 20.03 13.56
CA ASP A 294 7.27 20.58 14.90
C ASP A 294 8.51 21.36 15.32
N ALA A 295 8.35 22.60 15.80
CA ALA A 295 9.45 23.53 16.11
C ALA A 295 10.28 23.12 17.35
N ASP A 296 10.63 21.84 17.43
CA ASP A 296 11.54 21.25 18.36
C ASP A 296 12.97 21.63 17.91
N ASP A 297 13.84 21.96 18.86
CA ASP A 297 15.18 22.52 18.66
C ASP A 297 16.18 21.57 17.93
N ASP A 298 15.72 20.51 17.27
CA ASP A 298 16.58 19.48 16.66
C ASP A 298 17.16 19.87 15.30
N GLY A 299 16.72 20.99 14.72
CA GLY A 299 17.21 21.48 13.44
C GLY A 299 16.65 20.71 12.25
N GLY A 300 15.45 20.16 12.40
CA GLY A 300 14.61 19.63 11.33
C GLY A 300 14.46 20.59 10.14
N THR A 301 14.08 20.00 9.00
CA THR A 301 13.74 20.75 7.80
C THR A 301 12.59 20.05 7.11
N TRP A 302 11.59 20.74 6.55
CA TRP A 302 10.49 20.03 5.88
C TRP A 302 10.94 19.03 4.80
N LEU A 303 12.04 19.34 4.10
CA LEU A 303 12.61 18.52 3.03
C LEU A 303 14.08 18.20 3.35
N ALA A 304 14.38 16.99 3.80
CA ALA A 304 15.73 16.55 4.17
C ALA A 304 16.37 15.59 3.15
N ASP A 305 17.70 15.46 3.19
CA ASP A 305 18.46 14.40 2.48
C ASP A 305 18.13 14.19 0.99
N ASN A 306 17.97 15.31 0.27
CA ASN A 306 17.62 15.37 -1.16
C ASN A 306 16.16 15.01 -1.48
N ALA A 307 15.28 14.96 -0.48
CA ALA A 307 13.84 14.99 -0.70
C ALA A 307 13.45 16.16 -1.59
N LEU A 308 12.42 15.94 -2.40
CA LEU A 308 11.85 16.96 -3.26
C LEU A 308 10.34 16.77 -3.37
N VAL A 309 9.66 17.88 -3.65
CA VAL A 309 8.24 17.90 -3.95
C VAL A 309 8.07 18.49 -5.34
N ARG A 310 7.28 17.83 -6.17
CA ARG A 310 6.91 18.30 -7.51
C ARG A 310 5.41 18.44 -7.60
N LEU A 311 4.95 19.64 -7.94
CA LEU A 311 3.55 19.91 -8.26
C LEU A 311 3.34 19.64 -9.74
N ASP A 312 2.53 18.64 -10.08
CA ASP A 312 2.20 18.26 -11.47
C ASP A 312 0.86 18.85 -11.94
N SER A 313 0.08 19.43 -11.03
CA SER A 313 -1.21 20.07 -11.30
C SER A 313 -1.33 21.45 -10.64
N VAL A 314 -2.19 22.31 -11.20
CA VAL A 314 -2.53 23.63 -10.64
C VAL A 314 -3.42 23.55 -9.40
N ASP A 315 -4.12 22.44 -9.23
CA ASP A 315 -4.99 22.20 -8.09
C ASP A 315 -4.24 21.53 -6.92
N ALA A 316 -3.07 20.94 -7.19
CA ALA A 316 -2.21 20.33 -6.20
C ALA A 316 -1.53 21.39 -5.31
N SER A 317 -1.23 21.02 -4.06
CA SER A 317 -0.60 21.95 -3.12
C SER A 317 0.35 21.28 -2.12
N VAL A 318 1.39 22.01 -1.72
CA VAL A 318 2.25 21.63 -0.59
C VAL A 318 2.21 22.72 0.46
N THR A 319 1.94 22.35 1.72
CA THR A 319 1.91 23.25 2.87
C THR A 319 3.08 22.96 3.79
N PHE A 320 3.73 24.04 4.20
CA PHE A 320 4.80 24.08 5.17
C PHE A 320 4.31 24.91 6.36
N GLU A 321 4.01 24.29 7.51
CA GLU A 321 3.26 24.95 8.58
C GLU A 321 4.10 25.91 9.45
N GLN A 322 5.39 25.64 9.62
CA GLN A 322 6.26 26.33 10.58
C GLN A 322 7.57 26.77 9.94
N SER A 323 8.09 27.96 10.28
CA SER A 323 9.30 28.46 9.60
C SER A 323 10.55 27.63 9.92
N GLN A 324 11.36 27.34 8.91
CA GLN A 324 12.55 26.48 9.02
C GLN A 324 13.84 27.21 8.64
N PRO A 325 15.02 26.79 9.15
CA PRO A 325 16.29 27.48 8.92
C PRO A 325 16.85 27.30 7.50
N ASN A 326 16.32 26.34 6.73
CA ASN A 326 16.86 25.94 5.44
C ASN A 326 15.94 26.34 4.29
N ASP A 327 16.53 26.90 3.23
CA ASP A 327 15.81 27.32 2.02
C ASP A 327 15.39 26.11 1.16
N ALA A 328 14.08 25.85 1.13
CA ALA A 328 13.48 24.74 0.39
C ALA A 328 13.16 25.06 -1.09
N ARG A 329 13.35 26.30 -1.58
CA ARG A 329 12.90 26.70 -2.93
C ARG A 329 13.52 25.92 -4.07
N SER A 330 14.72 25.39 -3.87
CA SER A 330 15.41 24.56 -4.86
C SER A 330 14.85 23.12 -4.96
N ARG A 331 14.02 22.72 -3.99
CA ARG A 331 13.45 21.37 -3.86
C ARG A 331 11.96 21.30 -4.15
N VAL A 332 11.32 22.45 -4.42
CA VAL A 332 9.92 22.55 -4.86
C VAL A 332 9.90 22.80 -6.37
N PHE A 333 9.32 21.86 -7.11
CA PHE A 333 9.31 21.83 -8.57
C PHE A 333 7.94 22.12 -9.16
N ASP A 334 7.94 22.82 -10.28
CA ASP A 334 6.83 22.93 -11.22
C ASP A 334 7.01 21.83 -12.27
N GLY A 335 6.18 20.81 -12.18
CA GLY A 335 6.18 19.66 -13.06
C GLY A 335 5.63 19.94 -14.46
N VAL A 336 4.88 21.05 -14.64
CA VAL A 336 4.32 21.48 -15.91
C VAL A 336 5.37 22.20 -16.75
N ASN A 337 6.08 23.16 -16.15
CA ASN A 337 7.11 23.96 -16.82
C ASN A 337 8.55 23.43 -16.65
N LEU A 338 8.74 22.36 -15.87
CA LEU A 338 10.03 21.74 -15.59
C LEU A 338 11.05 22.72 -15.01
N THR A 339 10.63 23.50 -14.01
CA THR A 339 11.45 24.49 -13.28
C THR A 339 11.31 24.31 -11.77
N THR A 340 12.08 25.07 -10.99
CA THR A 340 11.96 25.12 -9.53
C THR A 340 11.42 26.46 -9.07
N TYR A 341 10.89 26.51 -7.85
CA TYR A 341 10.52 27.77 -7.20
C TYR A 341 11.70 28.76 -7.21
N ALA A 342 12.91 28.29 -6.91
CA ALA A 342 14.11 29.13 -6.88
C ALA A 342 14.43 29.81 -8.23
N LEU A 343 14.13 29.16 -9.35
CA LEU A 343 14.45 29.66 -10.68
C LEU A 343 13.30 30.46 -11.32
N SER A 344 12.05 30.17 -10.96
CA SER A 344 10.87 30.77 -11.59
C SER A 344 9.73 30.94 -10.59
N PRO A 345 9.91 31.78 -9.55
CA PRO A 345 8.92 31.91 -8.48
C PRO A 345 7.57 32.47 -8.98
N GLY A 346 7.54 33.14 -10.13
CA GLY A 346 6.30 33.62 -10.76
C GLY A 346 5.37 32.52 -11.28
N ASN A 347 5.83 31.27 -11.36
CA ASN A 347 4.99 30.11 -11.68
C ASN A 347 4.24 29.57 -10.45
N PHE A 348 4.53 30.11 -9.27
CA PHE A 348 3.99 29.62 -8.01
C PHE A 348 3.20 30.72 -7.29
N SER A 349 2.28 30.29 -6.43
CA SER A 349 1.56 31.15 -5.51
C SER A 349 1.80 30.65 -4.08
N PRO A 350 2.21 31.53 -3.13
CA PRO A 350 2.70 32.90 -3.38
C PRO A 350 3.97 32.91 -4.24
N SER A 351 4.27 34.03 -4.91
CA SER A 351 5.45 34.18 -5.78
C SER A 351 6.65 34.85 -5.08
N ASP A 352 6.50 35.21 -3.81
CA ASP A 352 7.48 35.92 -3.00
C ASP A 352 7.89 35.15 -1.73
N TRP A 353 7.51 33.88 -1.62
CA TRP A 353 8.02 32.98 -0.58
C TRP A 353 9.56 32.96 -0.56
N ASP A 354 10.10 33.09 0.64
CA ASP A 354 11.54 33.18 0.92
C ASP A 354 12.21 31.80 1.02
N GLY A 355 11.43 30.71 1.01
CA GLY A 355 11.90 29.34 1.14
C GLY A 355 12.03 28.82 2.56
N MET A 356 11.71 29.65 3.56
CA MET A 356 11.97 29.38 4.97
C MET A 356 10.75 29.69 5.84
N SER A 357 9.92 30.66 5.47
CA SER A 357 8.69 31.00 6.17
C SER A 357 7.59 29.96 5.91
N ALA A 358 6.66 29.81 6.85
CA ALA A 358 5.47 28.99 6.62
C ALA A 358 4.69 29.47 5.38
N ALA A 359 4.25 28.54 4.53
CA ALA A 359 3.51 28.85 3.31
C ALA A 359 2.79 27.62 2.75
N THR A 360 1.67 27.87 2.05
CA THR A 360 1.08 26.90 1.12
C THR A 360 1.46 27.29 -0.30
N ILE A 361 2.17 26.41 -0.99
CA ILE A 361 2.66 26.60 -2.35
C ILE A 361 1.76 25.85 -3.33
N ARG A 362 1.35 26.56 -4.40
CA ARG A 362 0.57 26.03 -5.53
C ARG A 362 1.14 26.51 -6.85
N LEU A 363 0.82 25.85 -7.96
CA LEU A 363 1.12 26.40 -9.29
C LEU A 363 0.10 27.47 -9.68
N VAL A 364 0.57 28.49 -10.38
CA VAL A 364 -0.30 29.49 -11.01
C VAL A 364 -0.74 28.95 -12.36
N PRO A 365 -2.05 28.94 -12.68
CA PRO A 365 -2.52 28.58 -14.01
C PRO A 365 -1.86 29.44 -15.08
N GLU A 366 -1.36 28.83 -16.15
CA GLU A 366 -0.90 29.60 -17.29
C GLU A 366 -2.03 30.54 -17.76
N PRO A 367 -1.72 31.80 -18.14
CA PRO A 367 -2.71 32.67 -18.74
C PRO A 367 -3.24 32.00 -20.00
N THR A 368 -4.45 31.43 -19.91
CA THR A 368 -5.05 30.69 -21.02
C THR A 368 -5.03 31.54 -22.29
N THR A 369 -4.74 30.92 -23.43
CA THR A 369 -4.69 31.58 -24.74
C THR A 369 -5.98 32.36 -25.07
N LEU A 370 -7.11 32.03 -24.44
CA LEU A 370 -8.36 32.80 -24.50
C LEU A 370 -8.24 34.22 -23.94
N ALA A 371 -7.45 34.45 -22.89
CA ALA A 371 -7.17 35.80 -22.37
C ALA A 371 -6.34 36.61 -23.38
N LEU A 372 -5.38 35.97 -24.05
CA LEU A 372 -4.58 36.58 -25.13
C LEU A 372 -5.42 36.87 -26.38
N VAL A 373 -6.37 36.01 -26.75
CA VAL A 373 -7.31 36.24 -27.86
C VAL A 373 -8.31 37.34 -27.52
N ALA A 374 -8.83 37.42 -26.28
CA ALA A 374 -9.72 38.49 -25.86
C ALA A 374 -9.02 39.87 -25.86
N LEU A 375 -7.75 39.94 -25.43
CA LEU A 375 -6.91 41.14 -25.54
C LEU A 375 -6.57 41.49 -27.00
N GLY A 376 -6.29 40.48 -27.84
CA GLY A 376 -6.03 40.66 -29.28
C GLY A 376 -7.26 41.14 -30.07
N CYS A 377 -8.45 40.62 -29.77
CA CYS A 377 -9.71 41.07 -30.39
C CYS A 377 -10.12 42.48 -29.92
N GLY A 378 -9.85 42.85 -28.67
CA GLY A 378 -10.09 44.20 -28.15
C GLY A 378 -9.28 45.29 -28.88
N LEU A 379 -8.02 44.99 -29.24
CA LEU A 379 -7.15 45.89 -29.99
C LEU A 379 -7.57 46.05 -31.46
N LEU A 380 -8.16 45.03 -32.09
CA LEU A 380 -8.63 45.10 -33.47
C LEU A 380 -9.96 45.85 -33.65
N VAL A 381 -10.81 45.90 -32.61
CA VAL A 381 -12.08 46.67 -32.64
C VAL A 381 -11.87 48.15 -32.28
N GLY A 382 -10.81 48.49 -31.53
CA GLY A 382 -10.44 49.88 -31.19
C GLY A 382 -9.71 50.66 -32.29
N GLY A 383 -9.21 49.99 -33.34
CA GLY A 383 -8.37 50.61 -34.39
C GLY A 383 -9.10 51.33 -35.53
N ARG A 384 -10.45 51.45 -35.50
CA ARG A 384 -11.23 52.15 -36.54
C ARG A 384 -11.98 53.35 -35.98
N ARG A 385 -11.28 54.49 -35.81
CA ARG A 385 -11.85 55.84 -35.92
C ARG A 385 -10.76 56.92 -35.88
N LEU A 386 -10.13 57.17 -37.02
CA LEU A 386 -9.55 58.48 -37.37
C LEU A 386 -9.58 58.61 -38.91
N ALA A 387 -10.68 59.15 -39.41
CA ALA A 387 -10.81 59.88 -40.67
C ALA A 387 -12.04 60.77 -40.57
#